data_AF-A0A7G1IFY9-F1
#
_entry.id   AF-A0A7G1IFY9-F1
#
_cell.length_a   1.000
_cell.length_b   1.000
_cell.length_c   1.000
_cell.angle_alpha   90.00
_cell.angle_beta   90.00
_cell.angle_gamma   90.00
#
_symmetry.space_group_name_H-M   'P 1'
#
loop_
_entity.id
_entity.type
_entity.pdbx_description
1 polymer ?
#
loop_
_entity_poly.entity_id
_entity_poly.type
_entity_poly.pdbx_seq_one_letter_code
_entity_poly.pdbx_strand_id
1 'polypeptide(L)'
;MTLNNDTRISKGFVTGLLDPRLPGDAGIVGPMFDHGFPCAEDDQKPNAADYIPRPRYRAVSAVEGTALMLSRECWQAIGGMDVRTFGRYGWG
;
A
#
# COMPACT_ATOMS: atom_id res chain seq x y z
N MET A 1 6.33 -6.13 3.27
CA MET A 1 5.07 -6.02 2.52
C MET A 1 3.97 -6.65 3.36
N THR A 2 2.84 -5.98 3.50
CA THR A 2 1.61 -6.56 4.05
C THR A 2 0.64 -6.84 2.91
N LEU A 3 -0.20 -7.86 3.07
CA LEU A 3 -1.30 -8.17 2.17
C LEU A 3 -2.36 -8.93 2.96
N ASN A 4 -3.61 -8.46 2.94
CA ASN A 4 -4.69 -9.17 3.61
C ASN A 4 -4.98 -10.51 2.93
N ASN A 5 -5.47 -11.47 3.70
CA ASN A 5 -5.75 -12.82 3.22
C ASN A 5 -6.95 -12.91 2.25
N ASP A 6 -7.75 -11.85 2.12
CA ASP A 6 -8.95 -11.77 1.29
C ASP A 6 -8.80 -10.77 0.11
N THR A 7 -7.57 -10.38 -0.23
CA THR A 7 -7.31 -9.41 -1.30
C THR A 7 -7.28 -10.05 -2.69
N ARG A 8 -7.97 -9.43 -3.66
CA ARG A 8 -7.78 -9.70 -5.09
C ARG A 8 -6.80 -8.69 -5.68
N ILE A 9 -5.73 -9.16 -6.31
CA ILE A 9 -4.70 -8.30 -6.89
C ILE A 9 -4.93 -8.05 -8.38
N SER A 10 -4.84 -6.79 -8.79
CA SER A 10 -4.93 -6.37 -10.19
C SER A 10 -3.62 -6.63 -10.95
N LYS A 11 -3.70 -6.64 -12.28
CA LYS A 11 -2.50 -6.68 -13.14
C LYS A 11 -1.53 -5.56 -12.76
N GLY A 12 -0.24 -5.87 -12.68
CA GLY A 12 0.81 -4.89 -12.36
C GLY A 12 0.90 -4.46 -10.90
N PHE A 13 0.15 -5.08 -9.97
CA PHE A 13 0.15 -4.73 -8.54
C PHE A 13 1.55 -4.59 -7.94
N VAL A 14 2.38 -5.64 -8.02
CA VAL A 14 3.75 -5.63 -7.46
C VAL A 14 4.66 -4.66 -8.22
N THR A 15 4.56 -4.63 -9.56
CA THR A 15 5.37 -3.71 -10.38
C THR A 15 5.09 -2.25 -10.04
N GLY A 16 3.84 -1.89 -9.76
CA GLY A 16 3.46 -0.53 -9.36
C GLY A 16 4.02 -0.14 -7.99
N LEU A 17 4.02 -1.08 -7.02
CA LEU A 17 4.59 -0.84 -5.69
C LEU A 17 6.12 -0.68 -5.69
N LEU A 18 6.79 -1.21 -6.71
CA LEU A 18 8.25 -1.19 -6.87
C LEU A 18 8.71 -0.30 -8.04
N ASP A 19 7.83 0.58 -8.55
CA ASP A 19 8.11 1.37 -9.74
C ASP A 19 9.30 2.32 -9.47
N PRO A 20 10.39 2.26 -10.26
CA PRO A 20 11.58 3.08 -10.04
C PRO A 20 11.34 4.59 -10.25
N ARG A 21 10.16 4.98 -10.76
CA ARG A 21 9.75 6.39 -10.89
C ARG A 21 9.17 6.95 -9.59
N LEU A 22 8.93 6.12 -8.58
CA LEU A 22 8.51 6.59 -7.26
C LEU A 22 9.63 7.43 -6.61
N PRO A 23 9.28 8.40 -5.74
CA PRO A 23 10.28 9.14 -4.97
C PRO A 23 11.20 8.18 -4.20
N GLY A 24 12.51 8.41 -4.28
CA GLY A 24 13.52 7.55 -3.62
C GLY A 24 13.42 7.55 -2.09
N ASP A 25 12.69 8.51 -1.53
CA ASP A 25 12.43 8.70 -0.10
C ASP A 25 10.99 8.33 0.30
N ALA A 26 10.17 7.76 -0.59
CA ALA A 26 8.76 7.48 -0.31
C ALA A 26 8.56 6.62 0.95
N GLY A 27 9.47 5.65 1.19
CA GLY A 27 9.54 4.85 2.42
C GLY A 27 8.42 3.82 2.59
N ILE A 28 7.17 4.24 2.35
CA ILE A 28 5.91 3.52 2.44
C ILE A 28 5.12 3.76 1.15
N VAL A 29 4.66 2.69 0.51
CA VAL A 29 3.87 2.77 -0.73
C VAL A 29 2.68 1.82 -0.62
N GLY A 30 1.48 2.34 -0.82
CA GLY A 30 0.24 1.55 -0.88
C GLY A 30 -0.34 1.50 -2.29
N PRO A 31 -1.17 0.48 -2.59
CA PRO A 31 -1.99 0.46 -3.79
C PRO A 31 -3.18 1.42 -3.64
N MET A 32 -3.89 1.63 -4.75
CA MET A 32 -5.27 2.11 -4.69
C MET A 32 -6.20 0.96 -4.28
N PHE A 33 -7.25 1.27 -3.53
CA PHE A 33 -8.26 0.32 -3.07
C PHE A 33 -9.60 0.59 -3.76
N ASP A 34 -10.40 -0.47 -3.88
CA ASP A 34 -11.76 -0.35 -4.39
C ASP A 34 -12.72 0.18 -3.31
N HIS A 35 -12.42 0.03 -2.03
CA HIS A 35 -13.28 0.54 -0.95
C HIS A 35 -12.58 0.60 0.40
N GLY A 36 -13.02 1.52 1.26
CA GLY A 36 -12.73 1.55 2.71
C GLY A 36 -11.62 2.51 3.12
N PHE A 37 -11.00 3.21 2.16
CA PHE A 37 -9.88 4.12 2.46
C PHE A 37 -9.90 5.33 1.51
N PRO A 38 -10.64 6.41 1.85
CA PRO A 38 -10.99 7.47 0.91
C PRO A 38 -9.82 8.15 0.18
N CYS A 39 -8.64 8.25 0.80
CA CYS A 39 -7.46 8.84 0.16
C CYS A 39 -6.77 7.93 -0.87
N ALA A 40 -7.11 6.64 -0.90
CA ALA A 40 -6.60 5.65 -1.85
C ALA A 40 -7.69 5.08 -2.77
N GLU A 41 -8.84 5.74 -2.89
CA GLU A 41 -9.92 5.32 -3.80
C GLU A 41 -9.92 6.10 -5.13
N ASP A 42 -10.39 5.42 -6.18
CA ASP A 42 -10.73 6.02 -7.47
C ASP A 42 -12.22 5.79 -7.74
N ASP A 43 -12.85 6.70 -8.49
CA ASP A 43 -14.26 6.54 -8.87
C ASP A 43 -14.46 5.27 -9.71
N GLN A 44 -13.47 4.92 -10.53
CA GLN A 44 -13.47 3.72 -11.34
C GLN A 44 -12.90 2.51 -10.59
N LYS A 45 -13.73 1.48 -10.43
CA LYS A 45 -13.43 0.24 -9.71
C LYS A 45 -13.66 -0.97 -10.63
N PRO A 46 -12.83 -1.17 -11.68
CA PRO A 46 -12.98 -2.30 -12.58
C PRO A 46 -12.68 -3.62 -11.85
N ASN A 47 -13.14 -4.75 -12.40
CA ASN A 47 -12.68 -6.04 -11.91
C ASN A 47 -11.16 -6.12 -12.00
N ALA A 48 -10.51 -6.71 -10.99
CA ALA A 48 -9.06 -6.82 -10.93
C ALA A 48 -8.43 -7.47 -12.19
N ALA A 49 -9.12 -8.44 -12.80
CA ALA A 49 -8.70 -9.12 -14.03
C ALA A 49 -8.69 -8.18 -15.25
N ASP A 50 -9.56 -7.17 -15.26
CA ASP A 50 -9.78 -6.24 -16.37
C ASP A 50 -9.01 -4.92 -16.18
N TYR A 51 -8.40 -4.71 -15.01
CA TYR A 51 -7.65 -3.51 -14.70
C TYR A 51 -6.50 -3.29 -15.68
N ILE A 52 -6.43 -2.07 -16.22
CA ILE A 52 -5.33 -1.58 -17.05
C ILE A 52 -4.45 -0.65 -16.18
N PRO A 53 -3.18 -1.01 -15.91
CA PRO A 53 -2.28 -0.19 -15.11
C PRO A 53 -2.14 1.23 -15.63
N ARG A 54 -2.24 2.19 -14.70
CA ARG A 54 -2.04 3.62 -14.98
C ARG A 54 -0.77 4.08 -14.25
N PRO A 55 0.23 4.67 -14.94
CA PRO A 55 1.47 5.11 -14.32
C PRO A 55 1.27 6.43 -13.55
N ARG A 56 0.54 6.37 -12.45
CA ARG A 56 0.20 7.52 -11.61
C ARG A 56 0.46 7.17 -10.15
N TYR A 57 1.01 8.13 -9.41
CA TYR A 57 1.10 8.09 -7.96
C TYR A 57 0.49 9.36 -7.38
N ARG A 58 0.15 9.33 -6.09
CA ARG A 58 -0.33 10.47 -5.33
C ARG A 58 0.35 10.46 -3.96
N ALA A 59 0.77 11.63 -3.49
CA ALA A 59 1.11 11.78 -2.09
C ALA A 59 -0.18 11.83 -1.28
N VAL A 60 -0.26 11.04 -0.22
CA VAL A 60 -1.43 10.93 0.66
C VAL A 60 -0.98 11.09 2.11
N SER A 61 -1.87 11.58 2.96
CA SER A 61 -1.56 11.77 4.39
C SER A 61 -1.45 10.46 5.17
N ALA A 62 -2.00 9.36 4.63
CA ALA A 62 -1.96 8.04 5.23
C ALA A 62 -1.99 6.97 4.14
N VAL A 63 -1.35 5.83 4.43
CA VAL A 63 -1.40 4.61 3.62
C VAL A 63 -2.10 3.54 4.45
N GLU A 64 -2.99 2.80 3.83
CA GLU A 64 -3.75 1.72 4.45
C GLU A 64 -2.81 0.55 4.84
N GLY A 65 -3.04 -0.08 6.00
CA GLY A 65 -2.13 -1.06 6.61
C GLY A 65 -2.25 -2.50 6.10
N THR A 66 -3.40 -2.87 5.51
CA THR A 66 -3.68 -4.22 5.03
C THR A 66 -2.94 -4.56 3.74
N ALA A 67 -2.63 -3.57 2.88
CA ALA A 67 -1.76 -3.78 1.72
C ALA A 67 -0.78 -2.62 1.53
N LEU A 68 0.50 -2.82 1.86
CA LEU A 68 1.56 -1.85 1.61
C LEU A 68 2.93 -2.49 1.39
N MET A 69 3.83 -1.72 0.77
CA MET A 69 5.26 -1.97 0.72
C MET A 69 5.96 -0.97 1.63
N LEU A 70 6.86 -1.47 2.49
CA LEU A 70 7.79 -0.66 3.27
C LEU A 70 9.20 -0.98 2.80
N SER A 71 9.98 0.07 2.53
CA SER A 71 11.42 -0.08 2.33
C SER A 71 12.09 -0.56 3.62
N ARG A 72 13.22 -1.26 3.47
CA ARG A 72 13.99 -1.76 4.61
C ARG A 72 14.51 -0.61 5.46
N GLU A 73 14.98 0.43 4.79
CA GLU A 73 15.56 1.63 5.38
C GLU A 73 14.52 2.37 6.22
N CYS A 74 13.30 2.56 5.68
CA CYS A 74 12.18 3.13 6.43
C CYS A 74 11.83 2.28 7.65
N TRP A 75 11.67 0.96 7.48
CA TRP A 75 11.36 0.05 8.60
C TRP A 75 12.37 0.14 9.74
N GLN A 76 13.66 0.16 9.41
CA GLN A 76 14.73 0.30 10.39
C GLN A 76 14.72 1.67 11.07
N ALA A 77 14.48 2.74 10.31
CA ALA A 77 14.43 4.10 10.83
C ALA A 77 13.27 4.33 11.82
N ILE A 78 12.10 3.72 11.56
CA ILE A 78 10.92 3.87 12.43
C ILE A 78 10.87 2.86 13.58
N GLY A 79 11.77 1.86 13.60
CA GLY A 79 11.81 0.85 14.65
C GLY A 79 10.75 -0.25 14.55
N GLY A 80 10.11 -0.40 13.39
CA GLY A 80 9.04 -1.37 13.16
C GLY A 80 7.68 -0.95 13.72
N MET A 81 6.84 -1.95 14.03
CA MET A 81 5.49 -1.74 14.57
C MET A 81 5.51 -1.45 16.08
N ASP A 82 4.56 -0.65 16.56
CA ASP A 82 4.40 -0.37 17.99
C ASP A 82 3.80 -1.56 18.75
N VAL A 83 4.67 -2.50 19.10
CA VAL A 83 4.30 -3.68 19.90
C VAL A 83 3.94 -3.34 21.35
N ARG A 84 4.27 -2.14 21.84
CA ARG A 84 3.97 -1.73 23.22
C ARG A 84 2.50 -1.36 23.36
N THR A 85 1.97 -0.63 22.39
CA THR A 85 0.57 -0.22 22.37
C THR A 85 -0.34 -1.33 21.88
N PHE A 86 0.05 -2.04 20.81
CA PHE A 86 -0.83 -2.98 20.11
C PHE A 86 -0.55 -4.47 20.39
N GLY A 87 0.53 -4.78 21.11
CA GLY A 87 0.88 -6.16 21.45
C GLY A 87 1.23 -7.02 20.22
N ARG A 88 0.90 -8.31 20.28
CA ARG A 88 1.22 -9.30 19.23
C ARG A 88 0.28 -9.21 18.02
N TYR A 89 -0.98 -8.84 18.25
CA TYR A 89 -2.02 -8.79 17.23
C TYR A 89 -2.61 -7.37 17.23
N GLY A 90 -1.92 -6.47 16.55
CA GLY A 90 -2.37 -5.10 16.38
C GLY A 90 -3.21 -4.95 15.12
N TRP A 91 -4.42 -4.42 15.28
CA TRP A 91 -5.14 -3.74 14.22
C TRP A 91 -4.90 -2.24 14.48
N GLY A 92 -3.82 -1.73 13.91
CA GLY A 92 -3.49 -0.30 13.96
C GLY A 92 -4.31 0.48 12.94
#